data_AF-A0A451EST3-F1
#
_entry.id   AF-A0A451EST3-F1
#
_cell.length_a   1.000
_cell.length_b   1.000
_cell.length_c   1.000
_cell.angle_alpha   90.00
_cell.angle_beta   90.00
_cell.angle_gamma   90.00
#
_symmetry.space_group_name_H-M   'P 1'
#
loop_
_entity.id
_entity.type
_entity.pdbx_description
1 polymer ?
#
loop_
_entity_poly.entity_id
_entity_poly.type
_entity_poly.pdbx_seq_one_letter_code
_entity_poly.pdbx_strand_id
1 'polypeptide(L)'
;QVKAGKIFATATEDMDALTFGSDIVLRHLTFSEARKMPVQEIHLKVVLEALGLTQEEFIDFCILMGCDYTDSIRGIGQKKAIELIKKHKKIETILENIDQSKYPPPENWNYTGARDLFANPEVADPNSFELKWTE
;
A
#
# COMPACT_ATOMS: atom_id res chain seq x y z
N GLN A 1 -3.26 7.89 12.22
CA GLN A 1 -4.13 7.74 13.41
C GLN A 1 -3.96 6.39 14.09
N VAL A 2 -4.04 5.26 13.37
CA VAL A 2 -3.70 3.92 13.90
C VAL A 2 -2.27 3.88 14.45
N LYS A 3 -1.27 4.31 13.66
CA LYS A 3 0.14 4.44 14.09
C LYS A 3 0.34 5.29 15.36
N ALA A 4 -0.58 6.22 15.63
CA ALA A 4 -0.52 7.12 16.79
C ALA A 4 -1.24 6.55 18.02
N GLY A 5 -1.80 5.33 17.93
CA GLY A 5 -2.50 4.65 19.02
C GLY A 5 -3.86 5.27 19.40
N LYS A 6 -4.40 6.20 18.61
CA LYS A 6 -5.70 6.85 18.89
C LYS A 6 -6.89 5.95 18.57
N ILE A 7 -6.71 5.01 17.64
CA ILE A 7 -7.72 4.06 17.17
C ILE A 7 -7.07 2.69 16.97
N PHE A 8 -7.88 1.62 17.03
CA PHE A 8 -7.40 0.24 16.88
C PHE A 8 -6.97 -0.09 15.44
N ALA A 9 -7.82 0.22 14.45
CA ALA A 9 -7.60 -0.16 13.06
C ALA A 9 -8.30 0.81 12.09
N THR A 10 -7.88 0.79 10.83
CA THR A 10 -8.57 1.49 9.74
C THR A 10 -9.61 0.56 9.12
N ALA A 11 -10.88 0.96 9.11
CA ALA A 11 -11.95 0.19 8.46
C ALA A 11 -12.18 0.70 7.03
N THR A 12 -11.79 -0.09 6.04
CA THR A 12 -11.92 0.26 4.61
C THR A 12 -11.85 -0.99 3.74
N GLU A 13 -12.45 -0.94 2.55
CA GLU A 13 -12.24 -1.96 1.51
C GLU A 13 -11.01 -1.68 0.65
N ASP A 14 -10.48 -0.47 0.72
CA ASP A 14 -9.29 -0.06 -0.01
C ASP A 14 -8.03 -0.63 0.65
N MET A 15 -7.25 -1.36 -0.14
CA MET A 15 -6.03 -2.01 0.32
C MET A 15 -4.85 -1.05 0.36
N ASP A 16 -4.95 0.12 -0.27
CA ASP A 16 -3.90 1.14 -0.26
C ASP A 16 -3.63 1.69 1.15
N ALA A 17 -4.57 1.51 2.09
CA ALA A 17 -4.39 1.78 3.51
C ALA A 17 -3.17 1.08 4.11
N LEU A 18 -2.83 -0.14 3.63
CA LEU A 18 -1.60 -0.83 4.02
C LEU A 18 -0.36 -0.16 3.41
N THR A 19 -0.46 0.34 2.18
CA THR A 19 0.63 1.05 1.48
C THR A 19 0.94 2.38 2.16
N PHE A 20 -0.08 3.12 2.63
CA PHE A 20 0.06 4.29 3.51
C PHE A 20 0.58 3.94 4.93
N GLY A 21 0.67 2.65 5.25
CA GLY A 21 1.26 2.14 6.46
C GLY A 21 0.28 1.97 7.63
N SER A 22 -1.02 1.86 7.40
CA SER A 22 -1.95 1.47 8.48
C SER A 22 -1.53 0.14 9.07
N ASP A 23 -1.25 0.09 10.38
CA ASP A 23 -0.74 -1.13 11.04
C ASP A 23 -1.76 -2.28 10.98
N ILE A 24 -3.04 -1.95 11.09
CA ILE A 24 -4.18 -2.87 11.04
C ILE A 24 -5.25 -2.29 10.11
N VAL A 25 -5.75 -3.12 9.19
CA VAL A 25 -6.88 -2.80 8.31
C VAL A 25 -7.98 -3.84 8.52
N LEU A 26 -9.21 -3.35 8.70
CA LEU A 26 -10.42 -4.16 8.79
C LEU A 26 -11.24 -4.04 7.52
N ARG A 27 -11.53 -5.18 6.90
CA ARG A 27 -12.43 -5.30 5.74
C ARG A 27 -13.73 -5.99 6.10
N HIS A 28 -14.75 -5.74 5.31
CA HIS A 28 -16.12 -6.18 5.45
C HIS A 28 -16.85 -5.65 6.69
N LEU A 29 -16.25 -4.70 7.42
CA LEU A 29 -16.84 -4.15 8.64
C LEU A 29 -18.14 -3.38 8.35
N THR A 30 -18.21 -2.70 7.21
CA THR A 30 -19.37 -1.89 6.79
C THR A 30 -20.36 -2.67 5.93
N PHE A 31 -20.14 -3.97 5.71
CA PHE A 31 -21.07 -4.78 4.93
C PHE A 31 -22.35 -5.00 5.72
N SER A 32 -23.48 -5.09 5.00
CA SER A 32 -24.75 -5.46 5.61
C SER A 32 -24.63 -6.82 6.30
N GLU A 33 -25.14 -6.91 7.53
CA GLU A 33 -25.20 -8.15 8.31
C GLU A 33 -25.83 -9.31 7.54
N ALA A 34 -26.78 -9.03 6.64
CA ALA A 34 -27.42 -10.02 5.78
C ALA A 34 -26.44 -10.80 4.89
N ARG A 35 -25.28 -10.22 4.55
CA ARG A 35 -24.23 -10.89 3.77
C ARG A 35 -23.50 -11.99 4.57
N LYS A 36 -23.59 -11.97 5.91
CA LYS A 36 -22.93 -12.93 6.82
C LYS A 36 -21.43 -13.13 6.50
N MET A 37 -20.77 -12.11 6.00
CA MET A 37 -19.34 -12.15 5.72
C MET A 37 -18.56 -11.81 6.98
N PRO A 38 -17.58 -12.64 7.39
CA PRO A 38 -16.76 -12.31 8.55
C PRO A 38 -15.90 -11.08 8.25
N VAL A 39 -15.70 -10.27 9.29
CA VAL A 39 -14.71 -9.18 9.26
C VAL A 39 -13.34 -9.79 9.04
N GLN A 40 -12.60 -9.25 8.07
CA GLN A 40 -11.24 -9.66 7.79
C GLN A 40 -10.28 -8.63 8.39
N GLU A 41 -9.36 -9.09 9.23
CA GLU A 41 -8.31 -8.29 9.84
C GLU A 41 -6.97 -8.57 9.18
N ILE A 42 -6.28 -7.52 8.76
CA ILE A 42 -4.99 -7.62 8.06
C ILE A 42 -3.97 -6.78 8.83
N HIS A 43 -2.92 -7.43 9.31
CA HIS A 43 -1.79 -6.77 9.98
C HIS A 43 -0.66 -6.51 9.00
N LEU A 44 -0.28 -5.25 8.83
CA LEU A 44 0.79 -4.84 7.94
C LEU A 44 2.12 -5.54 8.29
N LYS A 45 2.44 -5.65 9.59
CA LYS A 45 3.66 -6.33 10.05
C LYS A 45 3.75 -7.78 9.56
N VAL A 46 2.65 -8.53 9.63
CA VAL A 46 2.59 -9.93 9.15
C VAL A 46 2.75 -10.00 7.63
N VAL A 47 2.16 -9.05 6.90
CA VAL A 47 2.31 -8.95 5.44
C VAL A 47 3.76 -8.69 5.05
N LEU A 48 4.40 -7.70 5.68
CA LEU A 48 5.80 -7.36 5.44
C LEU A 48 6.74 -8.52 5.78
N GLU A 49 6.52 -9.20 6.91
CA GLU A 49 7.30 -10.37 7.31
C GLU A 49 7.13 -11.55 6.33
N ALA A 50 5.90 -11.86 5.93
CA ALA A 50 5.61 -12.93 4.98
C ALA A 50 6.19 -12.67 3.59
N LEU A 51 6.17 -11.40 3.16
CA LEU A 51 6.79 -10.99 1.91
C LEU A 51 8.30 -10.81 2.03
N GLY A 52 8.85 -10.60 3.23
CA GLY A 52 10.26 -10.29 3.45
C GLY A 52 10.65 -8.93 2.87
N LEU A 53 9.79 -7.93 3.04
CA LEU A 53 9.96 -6.58 2.51
C LEU A 53 9.97 -5.55 3.64
N THR A 54 10.70 -4.45 3.46
CA THR A 54 10.51 -3.23 4.27
C THR A 54 9.28 -2.46 3.80
N GLN A 55 8.81 -1.47 4.57
CA GLN A 55 7.71 -0.60 4.11
C GLN A 55 8.05 0.14 2.82
N GLU A 56 9.28 0.63 2.68
CA GLU A 56 9.74 1.32 1.46
C GLU A 56 9.70 0.39 0.24
N GLU A 57 10.20 -0.84 0.39
CA GLU A 57 10.14 -1.86 -0.66
C GLU A 57 8.68 -2.26 -0.98
N PHE A 58 7.82 -2.31 0.05
CA PHE A 58 6.40 -2.62 -0.12
C PHE A 58 5.65 -1.53 -0.88
N ILE A 59 5.97 -0.25 -0.67
CA ILE A 59 5.41 0.86 -1.46
C ILE A 59 5.77 0.71 -2.93
N ASP A 60 7.05 0.49 -3.24
CA ASP A 60 7.51 0.28 -4.61
C ASP A 60 6.88 -0.96 -5.25
N PHE A 61 6.71 -2.02 -4.46
CA PHE A 61 5.98 -3.22 -4.89
C PHE A 61 4.52 -2.92 -5.25
N CYS A 62 3.79 -2.17 -4.44
CA CYS A 62 2.41 -1.77 -4.73
C CYS A 62 2.32 -0.90 -5.99
N ILE A 63 3.24 0.06 -6.17
CA ILE A 63 3.29 0.89 -7.38
C ILE A 63 3.53 0.03 -8.63
N LEU A 64 4.46 -0.94 -8.56
CA LEU A 64 4.73 -1.87 -9.68
C LEU A 64 3.54 -2.77 -10.03
N MET A 65 2.73 -3.16 -9.04
CA MET A 65 1.51 -3.93 -9.27
C MET A 65 0.36 -3.10 -9.84
N GLY A 66 0.45 -1.78 -9.73
CA GLY A 66 -0.60 -0.83 -10.08
C GLY A 66 -1.22 -0.21 -8.84
N CYS A 67 -1.36 1.12 -8.88
CA CYS A 67 -2.05 1.91 -7.86
C CYS A 67 -2.82 3.05 -8.55
N ASP A 68 -3.65 3.77 -7.81
CA ASP A 68 -4.52 4.81 -8.38
C ASP A 68 -3.79 6.14 -8.67
N TYR A 69 -2.53 6.26 -8.25
CA TYR A 69 -1.78 7.53 -8.27
C TYR A 69 -0.83 7.68 -9.45
N THR A 70 -0.53 6.59 -10.17
CA THR A 70 0.36 6.60 -11.35
C THR A 70 0.15 5.35 -12.20
N ASP A 71 0.58 5.39 -13.45
CA ASP A 71 0.55 4.23 -14.35
C ASP A 71 1.45 3.08 -13.83
N SER A 72 1.39 1.92 -14.49
CA SER A 72 2.27 0.79 -14.20
C SER A 72 2.92 0.23 -15.46
N ILE A 73 4.00 -0.52 -15.29
CA ILE A 73 4.72 -1.13 -16.41
C ILE A 73 3.88 -2.28 -16.98
N ARG A 74 3.40 -2.11 -18.22
CA ARG A 74 2.58 -3.12 -18.89
C ARG A 74 3.29 -4.49 -18.94
N GLY A 75 2.61 -5.53 -18.49
CA GLY A 75 3.13 -6.90 -18.47
C GLY A 75 3.92 -7.25 -17.21
N ILE A 76 4.11 -6.31 -16.27
CA ILE A 76 4.57 -6.59 -14.91
C ILE A 76 3.34 -6.63 -14.00
N GLY A 77 2.93 -7.83 -13.59
CA GLY A 77 1.90 -8.03 -12.58
C GLY A 77 2.49 -8.51 -11.24
N GLN A 78 1.62 -8.79 -10.27
CA GLN A 78 1.95 -9.21 -8.90
C GLN A 78 3.13 -10.19 -8.75
N LYS A 79 3.15 -11.30 -9.51
CA LYS A 79 4.23 -12.30 -9.43
C LYS A 79 5.57 -11.76 -9.91
N LYS A 80 5.58 -10.95 -10.96
CA LYS A 80 6.82 -10.37 -11.51
C LYS A 80 7.29 -9.20 -10.65
N ALA A 81 6.37 -8.37 -10.18
CA ALA A 81 6.66 -7.27 -9.28
C ALA A 81 7.37 -7.77 -8.01
N ILE A 82 6.87 -8.84 -7.36
CA ILE A 82 7.51 -9.38 -6.15
C ILE A 82 8.90 -9.98 -6.41
N GLU A 83 9.11 -10.63 -7.56
CA GLU A 83 10.44 -11.12 -7.95
C GLU A 83 11.43 -9.96 -8.14
N LEU A 84 11.00 -8.93 -8.86
CA LEU A 84 11.83 -7.77 -9.19
C LEU A 84 12.17 -6.97 -7.93
N ILE A 85 11.19 -6.68 -7.06
CA ILE A 85 11.44 -5.91 -5.85
C ILE A 85 12.33 -6.68 -4.86
N LYS A 86 12.16 -7.99 -4.72
CA LYS A 86 13.05 -8.80 -3.86
C LYS A 86 14.50 -8.79 -4.34
N LYS A 87 14.70 -8.74 -5.66
CA LYS A 87 16.04 -8.77 -6.27
C LYS A 87 16.71 -7.39 -6.29
N HIS A 88 15.95 -6.34 -6.62
CA HIS A 88 16.49 -5.03 -6.96
C HIS A 88 16.15 -3.93 -5.93
N LYS A 89 15.21 -4.21 -5.02
CA LYS A 89 14.79 -3.39 -3.88
C LYS A 89 14.10 -2.06 -4.18
N LYS A 90 14.39 -1.42 -5.31
CA LYS A 90 13.82 -0.14 -5.73
C LYS A 90 13.43 -0.12 -7.19
N ILE A 91 12.42 0.67 -7.54
CA ILE A 91 11.96 0.85 -8.94
C ILE A 91 13.09 1.33 -9.85
N GLU A 92 13.92 2.27 -9.38
CA GLU A 92 15.07 2.80 -10.12
C GLU A 92 16.01 1.67 -10.57
N THR A 93 16.43 0.83 -9.62
CA THR A 93 17.31 -0.31 -9.88
C THR A 93 16.63 -1.35 -10.79
N ILE A 94 15.31 -1.51 -10.68
CA ILE A 94 14.55 -2.40 -11.58
C ILE A 94 14.62 -1.87 -13.01
N LEU A 95 14.38 -0.58 -13.23
CA LEU A 95 14.40 0.04 -14.56
C LEU A 95 15.76 -0.10 -15.25
N GLU A 96 16.85 -0.08 -14.49
CA GLU A 96 18.21 -0.30 -15.00
C GLU A 96 18.48 -1.76 -15.40
N ASN A 97 17.73 -2.73 -14.86
CA ASN A 97 18.02 -4.16 -14.96
C ASN A 97 16.97 -4.98 -15.73
N ILE A 98 15.84 -4.38 -16.11
CA ILE A 98 14.82 -5.03 -16.92
C ILE A 98 15.04 -4.79 -18.42
N ASP A 99 14.54 -5.72 -19.23
CA ASP A 99 14.45 -5.54 -20.67
C ASP A 99 13.37 -4.51 -21.02
N GLN A 100 13.78 -3.26 -21.24
CA GLN A 100 12.89 -2.15 -21.56
C GLN A 100 12.21 -2.29 -22.94
N SER A 101 12.73 -3.14 -23.83
CA SER A 101 12.05 -3.42 -25.11
C SER A 101 10.78 -4.25 -24.89
N LYS A 102 10.81 -5.14 -23.89
CA LYS A 102 9.69 -6.00 -23.50
C LYS A 102 8.79 -5.35 -22.46
N TYR A 103 9.36 -4.59 -21.54
CA TYR A 103 8.68 -3.95 -20.42
C TYR A 103 8.98 -2.44 -20.43
N PRO A 104 8.52 -1.70 -21.45
CA PRO A 104 8.74 -0.27 -21.51
C PRO A 104 8.00 0.42 -20.36
N PRO A 105 8.67 1.30 -19.58
CA PRO A 105 7.99 2.10 -18.59
C PRO A 105 7.02 3.09 -19.25
N PRO A 106 5.96 3.52 -18.54
CA PRO A 106 5.09 4.59 -19.03
C PRO A 106 5.85 5.88 -19.36
N GLU A 107 5.36 6.64 -20.33
CA GLU A 107 5.93 7.95 -20.66
C GLU A 107 5.70 8.91 -19.47
N ASN A 108 6.75 9.65 -19.06
CA ASN A 108 6.71 10.55 -17.90
C ASN A 108 6.20 9.89 -16.60
N TRP A 109 6.54 8.62 -16.38
CA TRP A 109 6.07 7.84 -15.24
C TRP A 109 6.45 8.47 -13.89
N ASN A 110 5.47 9.07 -13.20
CA ASN A 110 5.65 9.74 -11.91
C ASN A 110 5.53 8.78 -10.72
N TYR A 111 6.30 7.69 -10.73
CA TYR A 111 6.33 6.75 -9.59
C TYR A 111 6.95 7.37 -8.34
N THR A 112 7.85 8.34 -8.48
CA THR A 112 8.46 9.05 -7.36
C THR A 112 7.44 9.89 -6.61
N GLY A 113 6.52 10.58 -7.32
CA GLY A 113 5.41 11.29 -6.71
C GLY A 113 4.42 10.36 -6.00
N ALA A 114 4.08 9.22 -6.60
CA ALA A 114 3.25 8.21 -5.94
C ALA A 114 3.93 7.64 -4.68
N ARG A 115 5.23 7.36 -4.75
CA ARG A 115 6.01 6.89 -3.59
C ARG A 115 6.01 7.91 -2.46
N ASP A 116 6.25 9.19 -2.77
CA ASP A 116 6.22 10.25 -1.76
C ASP A 116 4.84 10.42 -1.14
N LEU A 117 3.78 10.35 -1.96
CA LEU A 117 2.40 10.37 -1.47
C LEU A 117 2.11 9.24 -0.47
N PHE A 118 2.60 8.02 -0.72
CA PHE A 118 2.44 6.91 0.20
C PHE A 118 3.32 7.00 1.45
N ALA A 119 4.57 7.47 1.29
CA ALA A 119 5.53 7.54 2.38
C ALA A 119 5.25 8.72 3.32
N ASN A 120 4.86 9.87 2.76
CA ASN A 120 4.64 11.15 3.43
C ASN A 120 3.25 11.73 3.09
N PRO A 121 2.15 11.00 3.35
CA PRO A 121 0.82 11.51 3.06
C PRO A 121 0.51 12.73 3.93
N GLU A 122 -0.21 13.69 3.37
CA GLU A 122 -0.81 14.76 4.16
C GLU A 122 -1.91 14.17 5.04
N VAL A 123 -1.69 14.14 6.36
CA VAL A 123 -2.61 13.58 7.34
C VAL A 123 -2.86 14.56 8.47
N ALA A 124 -4.07 14.55 9.01
CA ALA A 124 -4.41 15.34 10.19
C ALA A 124 -3.53 14.94 11.39
N ASP A 125 -3.12 15.93 12.18
CA ASP A 125 -2.42 15.69 13.45
C ASP A 125 -3.34 14.93 14.41
N PRO A 126 -2.99 13.69 14.83
CA PRO A 126 -3.81 12.90 15.74
C PRO A 126 -4.00 13.53 17.13
N ASN A 127 -3.23 14.57 17.48
CA ASN A 127 -3.35 15.28 18.75
C ASN A 127 -4.14 16.59 18.65
N SER A 128 -4.52 17.03 17.45
CA SER A 128 -5.29 18.27 17.28
C SER A 128 -6.78 18.10 17.61
N PHE A 129 -7.23 16.88 17.89
CA PHE A 129 -8.63 16.58 18.21
C PHE A 129 -8.75 15.46 19.26
N GLU A 130 -9.93 15.38 19.89
CA GLU A 130 -10.32 14.35 20.83
C GLU A 130 -11.59 13.67 20.32
N LEU A 131 -11.60 12.33 20.29
CA LEU A 131 -12.78 11.56 19.89
C LEU A 131 -13.70 11.40 21.10
N LYS A 132 -14.95 11.86 20.98
CA LYS A 132 -16.00 11.69 21.98
C LYS A 132 -17.25 11.11 21.31
N TRP A 133 -17.84 10.11 21.94
CA TRP A 133 -19.12 9.56 21.56
C TRP A 133 -20.15 10.03 22.59
N THR A 134 -21.15 10.77 22.14
CA THR A 134 -22.29 11.22 22.94
C THR A 134 -23.52 10.41 22.58
N GLU A 135 -24.48 10.33 23.51
CA GLU A 135 -25.82 9.76 23.26
C GLU A 135 -26.65 10.61 22.28
#